data_AF-A0A5M5WUH7-F1
#
_entry.id   AF-A0A5M5WUH7-F1
#
_cell.length_a   1.000
_cell.length_b   1.000
_cell.length_c   1.000
_cell.angle_alpha   90.00
_cell.angle_beta   90.00
_cell.angle_gamma   90.00
#
_symmetry.space_group_name_H-M   'P 1'
#
loop_
_entity.id
_entity.type
_entity.pdbx_description
1 polymer ?
#
loop_
_entity_poly.entity_id
_entity_poly.type
_entity_poly.pdbx_seq_one_letter_code
_entity_poly.pdbx_strand_id
1 'polypeptide(L)'
;MKKGFLLFSLLFIFFLNSYAQEETLTNKSIVDLSELGFSDDLIITKIKTSKTDFDTSTEALKNLKEAGISDAIIKIMMNVEHDNTSNSEQAEAKTGIYTKINGEFIKVLPTVFSGTKTNMLASAFTYGIADTNIKSTLAGSTSRNIIPYNKPEFFFYFAETQNNAFTIGAANWWFMSSTSPNEFALVRLSQKRNKRELKTGKVNVYAGSEIGIDSKSTIEFNIIQIDEHTFKVIPDQPLPPGEYCFFYQGTIPHAGFVNQSVFDFSIQPNE
;
A
#
# COMPACT_ATOMS: atom_id res chain seq x y z
N MET A 1 10.57 -43.53 65.20
CA MET A 1 10.58 -42.07 64.95
C MET A 1 10.54 -41.82 63.44
N LYS A 2 9.54 -41.04 62.97
CA LYS A 2 9.45 -40.27 61.69
C LYS A 2 9.45 -41.09 60.37
N LYS A 3 8.35 -41.24 59.60
CA LYS A 3 7.53 -40.31 58.77
C LYS A 3 8.29 -39.58 57.64
N GLY A 4 7.83 -39.78 56.39
CA GLY A 4 8.13 -38.99 55.17
C GLY A 4 8.08 -39.90 53.92
N PHE A 5 7.01 -40.06 53.13
CA PHE A 5 6.19 -39.14 52.30
C PHE A 5 6.81 -38.86 50.91
N LEU A 6 5.95 -38.96 49.85
CA LEU A 6 6.12 -38.69 48.40
C LEU A 6 6.80 -39.79 47.57
N LEU A 7 6.15 -40.57 46.68
CA LEU A 7 5.05 -40.33 45.73
C LEU A 7 5.41 -39.25 44.69
N PHE A 8 6.18 -39.65 43.67
CA PHE A 8 6.35 -38.88 42.44
C PHE A 8 5.73 -39.65 41.28
N SER A 9 4.44 -39.37 41.07
CA SER A 9 3.71 -39.62 39.84
C SER A 9 4.41 -38.89 38.70
N LEU A 10 5.03 -39.62 37.77
CA LEU A 10 5.45 -39.03 36.51
C LEU A 10 4.22 -39.01 35.59
N LEU A 11 3.51 -37.90 35.71
CA LEU A 11 2.39 -37.45 34.89
C LEU A 11 2.76 -37.57 33.40
N PHE A 12 2.16 -38.52 32.69
CA PHE A 12 2.17 -38.60 31.24
C PHE A 12 1.36 -37.40 30.72
N ILE A 13 2.06 -36.32 30.35
CA ILE A 13 1.45 -35.15 29.70
C ILE A 13 1.02 -35.60 28.30
N PHE A 14 -0.24 -36.06 28.20
CA PHE A 14 -0.97 -36.03 26.94
C PHE A 14 -1.12 -34.56 26.57
N PHE A 15 -0.24 -34.08 25.69
CA PHE A 15 -0.51 -32.89 24.89
C PHE A 15 -1.72 -33.21 24.01
N LEU A 16 -2.92 -32.86 24.49
CA LEU A 16 -4.08 -32.67 23.63
C LEU A 16 -3.73 -31.52 22.69
N ASN A 17 -3.37 -31.87 21.45
CA ASN A 17 -3.40 -30.92 20.35
C ASN A 17 -4.87 -30.55 20.13
N SER A 18 -5.34 -29.51 20.82
CA SER A 18 -6.53 -28.79 20.38
C SER A 18 -6.18 -28.14 19.05
N TYR A 19 -6.42 -28.87 17.96
CA TYR A 19 -6.63 -28.23 16.67
C TYR A 19 -7.86 -27.34 16.85
N ALA A 20 -7.65 -26.03 16.83
CA ALA A 20 -8.72 -25.08 16.59
C ALA A 20 -9.33 -25.47 15.25
N GLN A 21 -10.53 -26.04 15.25
CA GLN A 21 -11.29 -26.21 14.02
C GLN A 21 -11.56 -24.82 13.47
N GLU A 22 -10.95 -24.52 12.34
CA GLU A 22 -11.26 -23.35 11.54
C GLU A 22 -12.68 -23.58 10.98
N GLU A 23 -13.68 -23.04 11.68
CA GLU A 23 -15.09 -23.18 11.31
C GLU A 23 -15.33 -22.56 9.92
N THR A 24 -15.86 -23.37 8.99
CA THR A 24 -16.26 -22.90 7.66
C THR A 24 -17.71 -22.46 7.69
N LEU A 25 -17.96 -21.20 7.34
CA LEU A 25 -19.30 -20.62 7.32
C LEU A 25 -20.05 -21.08 6.08
N THR A 26 -21.25 -21.60 6.30
CA THR A 26 -22.18 -22.04 5.24
C THR A 26 -23.44 -21.18 5.24
N ASN A 27 -24.32 -21.34 4.23
CA ASN A 27 -25.62 -20.69 4.22
C ASN A 27 -26.39 -20.94 5.53
N LYS A 28 -26.29 -22.16 6.08
CA LYS A 28 -26.90 -22.52 7.36
C LYS A 28 -26.32 -21.71 8.52
N SER A 29 -25.00 -21.55 8.58
CA SER A 29 -24.33 -20.76 9.62
C SER A 29 -24.82 -19.29 9.63
N ILE A 30 -25.11 -18.73 8.46
CA ILE A 30 -25.64 -17.36 8.34
C ILE A 30 -27.07 -17.26 8.85
N VAL A 31 -27.92 -18.24 8.52
CA VAL A 31 -29.28 -18.36 9.07
C VAL A 31 -29.22 -18.47 10.59
N ASP A 32 -28.39 -19.36 11.12
CA ASP A 32 -28.25 -19.55 12.57
C ASP A 32 -27.79 -18.25 13.28
N LEU A 33 -26.81 -17.53 12.73
CA LEU A 33 -26.36 -16.25 13.29
C LEU A 33 -27.44 -15.17 13.26
N SER A 34 -28.23 -15.12 12.18
CA SER A 34 -29.35 -14.18 12.09
C SER A 34 -30.47 -14.52 13.08
N GLU A 35 -30.81 -15.80 13.24
CA GLU A 35 -31.80 -16.28 14.21
C GLU A 35 -31.37 -16.03 15.66
N LEU A 36 -30.07 -16.12 15.95
CA LEU A 36 -29.49 -15.78 17.24
C LEU A 36 -29.47 -14.26 17.52
N GLY A 37 -29.88 -13.43 16.55
CA GLY A 37 -30.02 -11.99 16.71
C GLY A 37 -28.72 -11.20 16.58
N PHE A 38 -27.70 -11.77 15.92
CA PHE A 38 -26.51 -11.00 15.56
C PHE A 38 -26.86 -9.94 14.52
N SER A 39 -26.25 -8.75 14.63
CA SER A 39 -26.48 -7.69 13.66
C SER A 39 -25.84 -8.00 12.31
N ASP A 40 -26.41 -7.46 11.25
CA ASP A 40 -25.89 -7.57 9.88
C ASP A 40 -24.40 -7.23 9.79
N ASP A 41 -23.95 -6.16 10.47
CA ASP A 41 -22.54 -5.75 10.47
C ASP A 41 -21.62 -6.81 11.09
N LEU A 42 -22.05 -7.50 12.15
CA LEU A 42 -21.28 -8.56 12.79
C LEU A 42 -21.24 -9.81 11.92
N ILE A 43 -22.37 -10.17 11.31
CA ILE A 43 -22.46 -11.29 10.37
C ILE A 43 -21.57 -11.03 9.16
N ILE A 44 -21.62 -9.83 8.57
CA ILE A 44 -20.77 -9.40 7.46
C ILE A 44 -19.29 -9.44 7.86
N THR A 45 -18.94 -8.96 9.05
CA THR A 45 -17.56 -9.02 9.56
C THR A 45 -17.08 -10.47 9.71
N LYS A 46 -17.93 -11.35 10.25
CA LYS A 46 -17.64 -12.78 10.43
C LYS A 46 -17.46 -13.49 9.08
N ILE A 47 -18.30 -13.17 8.08
CA ILE A 47 -18.17 -13.65 6.70
C ILE A 47 -16.81 -13.25 6.10
N LYS A 48 -16.41 -11.99 6.25
CA LYS A 48 -15.15 -11.47 5.69
C LYS A 48 -13.88 -12.00 6.36
N THR A 49 -14.00 -12.55 7.57
CA THR A 49 -12.86 -12.93 8.41
C THR A 49 -12.75 -14.44 8.65
N SER A 50 -13.71 -15.23 8.15
CA SER A 50 -13.72 -16.68 8.31
C SER A 50 -13.65 -17.36 6.94
N LYS A 51 -13.27 -18.63 6.93
CA LYS A 51 -13.43 -19.48 5.75
C LYS A 51 -14.91 -19.63 5.44
N THR A 52 -15.30 -19.56 4.17
CA THR A 52 -16.68 -19.61 3.72
C THR A 52 -16.86 -20.68 2.64
N ASP A 53 -18.05 -21.27 2.61
CA ASP A 53 -18.50 -22.23 1.59
C ASP A 53 -19.99 -21.97 1.37
N PHE A 54 -20.29 -20.95 0.56
CA PHE A 54 -21.65 -20.52 0.28
C PHE A 54 -22.14 -21.09 -1.04
N ASP A 55 -23.42 -21.45 -1.06
CA ASP A 55 -24.16 -21.76 -2.28
C ASP A 55 -24.94 -20.50 -2.68
N THR A 56 -24.54 -19.88 -3.80
CA THR A 56 -25.24 -18.72 -4.39
C THR A 56 -26.07 -19.08 -5.61
N SER A 57 -26.43 -20.35 -5.78
CA SER A 57 -27.43 -20.76 -6.77
C SER A 57 -28.76 -20.03 -6.56
N THR A 58 -29.55 -19.90 -7.61
CA THR A 58 -30.84 -19.19 -7.55
C THR A 58 -31.79 -19.77 -6.50
N GLU A 59 -31.72 -21.08 -6.26
CA GLU A 59 -32.53 -21.77 -5.23
C GLU A 59 -32.03 -21.46 -3.82
N ALA A 60 -30.71 -21.46 -3.60
CA ALA A 60 -30.12 -21.12 -2.32
C ALA A 60 -30.33 -19.64 -1.94
N LEU A 61 -30.22 -18.72 -2.90
CA LEU A 61 -30.50 -17.29 -2.68
C LEU A 61 -31.98 -17.06 -2.33
N LYS A 62 -32.90 -17.78 -2.97
CA LYS A 62 -34.32 -17.77 -2.62
C LYS A 62 -34.52 -18.23 -1.17
N ASN A 63 -33.90 -19.34 -0.77
CA ASN A 63 -34.02 -19.89 0.59
C ASN A 63 -33.45 -18.92 1.65
N LEU A 64 -32.32 -18.26 1.38
CA LEU A 64 -31.77 -17.23 2.26
C LEU A 64 -32.72 -16.04 2.44
N LYS A 65 -33.35 -15.60 1.35
CA LYS A 65 -34.33 -14.51 1.37
C LYS A 65 -35.58 -14.88 2.16
N GLU A 66 -36.08 -16.10 2.00
CA GLU A 66 -37.22 -16.62 2.77
C GLU A 66 -36.89 -16.80 4.25
N ALA A 67 -35.63 -17.12 4.60
CA ALA A 67 -35.14 -17.18 5.97
C ALA A 67 -34.91 -15.80 6.64
N GLY A 68 -35.22 -14.70 5.93
CA GLY A 68 -35.13 -13.34 6.48
C GLY A 68 -33.71 -12.76 6.51
N ILE A 69 -32.74 -13.38 5.83
CA ILE A 69 -31.40 -12.81 5.69
C ILE A 69 -31.48 -11.53 4.85
N SER A 70 -30.80 -10.47 5.31
CA SER A 70 -30.84 -9.19 4.64
C SER A 70 -30.13 -9.20 3.29
N ASP A 71 -30.59 -8.35 2.37
CA ASP A 71 -29.98 -8.21 1.05
C ASP A 71 -28.52 -7.77 1.12
N ALA A 72 -28.14 -7.07 2.20
CA ALA A 72 -26.76 -6.67 2.45
C ALA A 72 -25.86 -7.90 2.71
N ILE A 73 -26.31 -8.84 3.54
CA ILE A 73 -25.57 -10.08 3.82
C ILE A 73 -25.51 -10.96 2.56
N ILE A 74 -26.64 -11.14 1.86
CA ILE A 74 -26.71 -11.95 0.64
C ILE A 74 -25.72 -11.43 -0.42
N LYS A 75 -25.67 -10.11 -0.62
CA LYS A 75 -24.72 -9.48 -1.55
C LYS A 75 -23.26 -9.77 -1.16
N ILE A 76 -22.95 -9.76 0.13
CA ILE A 76 -21.60 -10.10 0.60
C ILE A 76 -21.28 -11.57 0.36
N MET A 77 -22.22 -12.49 0.61
CA MET A 77 -22.04 -13.92 0.34
C MET A 77 -21.75 -14.19 -1.14
N MET A 78 -22.47 -13.52 -2.05
CA MET A 78 -22.24 -13.62 -3.51
C MET A 78 -20.86 -13.12 -3.93
N ASN A 79 -20.38 -12.03 -3.35
CA ASN A 79 -19.07 -11.48 -3.69
C ASN A 79 -17.93 -12.37 -3.22
N VAL A 80 -18.06 -13.02 -2.05
CA VAL A 80 -17.03 -13.90 -1.49
C VAL A 80 -16.91 -15.22 -2.27
N GLU A 81 -17.98 -15.73 -2.88
CA GLU A 81 -17.89 -16.94 -3.73
C GLU A 81 -17.07 -16.69 -5.01
N HIS A 82 -17.18 -15.49 -5.60
CA HIS A 82 -16.35 -15.07 -6.73
C HIS A 82 -14.85 -15.00 -6.38
N ASP A 83 -14.52 -14.65 -5.12
CA ASP A 83 -13.14 -14.67 -4.63
C ASP A 83 -12.63 -16.12 -4.40
N ASN A 84 -13.51 -17.04 -3.99
CA ASN A 84 -13.15 -18.43 -3.66
C ASN A 84 -13.05 -19.38 -4.88
N THR A 85 -13.68 -19.05 -6.01
CA THR A 85 -13.53 -19.83 -7.27
C THR A 85 -12.20 -19.57 -7.98
N SER A 86 -11.40 -18.61 -7.50
CA SER A 86 -10.08 -18.25 -8.01
C SER A 86 -8.96 -19.05 -7.33
N ASN A 87 -9.17 -20.35 -7.10
CA ASN A 87 -8.15 -21.27 -6.57
C ASN A 87 -7.25 -21.87 -7.68
N SER A 88 -6.78 -21.02 -8.59
CA SER A 88 -5.51 -21.22 -9.29
C SER A 88 -4.51 -20.28 -8.65
N GLU A 89 -3.55 -20.82 -7.88
CA GLU A 89 -2.39 -20.12 -7.31
C GLU A 89 -2.63 -18.61 -7.08
N GLN A 90 -3.15 -18.24 -5.91
CA GLN A 90 -3.19 -16.84 -5.45
C GLN A 90 -1.77 -16.26 -5.46
N ALA A 91 -1.34 -15.75 -6.60
CA ALA A 91 -0.42 -14.65 -6.64
C ALA A 91 -1.12 -13.51 -5.90
N GLU A 92 -0.61 -13.12 -4.73
CA GLU A 92 -1.01 -11.90 -4.04
C GLU A 92 -1.26 -10.81 -5.09
N ALA A 93 -2.39 -10.10 -5.01
CA ALA A 93 -2.65 -8.95 -5.86
C ALA A 93 -1.48 -7.96 -5.70
N LYS A 94 -0.52 -8.02 -6.63
CA LYS A 94 0.71 -7.24 -6.56
C LYS A 94 0.35 -5.79 -6.80
N THR A 95 0.54 -4.95 -5.81
CA THR A 95 0.40 -3.49 -5.94
C THR A 95 1.69 -2.78 -5.51
N GLY A 96 1.96 -1.63 -6.13
CA GLY A 96 3.12 -0.79 -5.85
C GLY A 96 4.15 -0.76 -6.99
N ILE A 97 5.34 -0.25 -6.67
CA ILE A 97 6.47 -0.17 -7.61
C ILE A 97 7.45 -1.29 -7.29
N TYR A 98 7.89 -2.00 -8.32
CA TYR A 98 8.92 -3.04 -8.23
C TYR A 98 10.04 -2.74 -9.21
N THR A 99 11.22 -3.28 -8.96
CA THR A 99 12.34 -3.27 -9.90
C THR A 99 12.96 -4.66 -9.98
N LYS A 100 13.64 -4.97 -11.08
CA LYS A 100 14.17 -6.32 -11.35
C LYS A 100 15.66 -6.42 -11.05
N ILE A 101 16.05 -6.98 -9.92
CA ILE A 101 17.46 -7.14 -9.55
C ILE A 101 17.82 -8.63 -9.67
N ASN A 102 18.84 -8.96 -10.47
CA ASN A 102 19.29 -10.35 -10.69
C ASN A 102 18.18 -11.33 -11.12
N GLY A 103 17.17 -10.84 -11.85
CA GLY A 103 16.05 -11.67 -12.30
C GLY A 103 14.83 -11.65 -11.37
N GLU A 104 14.98 -11.18 -10.14
CA GLU A 104 13.94 -11.16 -9.11
C GLU A 104 13.24 -9.78 -9.04
N PHE A 105 11.93 -9.79 -8.83
CA PHE A 105 11.15 -8.56 -8.61
C PHE A 105 11.23 -8.14 -7.15
N ILE A 106 11.89 -7.02 -6.89
CA ILE A 106 12.04 -6.44 -5.56
C ILE A 106 11.14 -5.21 -5.45
N LYS A 107 10.32 -5.17 -4.41
CA LYS A 107 9.42 -4.04 -4.14
C LYS A 107 10.22 -2.82 -3.71
N VAL A 108 9.99 -1.68 -4.37
CA VAL A 108 10.48 -0.38 -3.94
C VAL A 108 9.54 0.12 -2.84
N LEU A 109 10.03 0.15 -1.61
CA LEU A 109 9.21 0.56 -0.47
C LEU A 109 9.12 2.09 -0.39
N PRO A 110 7.97 2.66 -0.02
CA PRO A 110 7.87 4.10 0.17
C PRO A 110 8.62 4.54 1.44
N THR A 111 9.21 5.74 1.39
CA THR A 111 9.80 6.42 2.55
C THR A 111 9.00 7.69 2.85
N VAL A 112 8.57 7.82 4.11
CA VAL A 112 7.87 8.99 4.61
C VAL A 112 8.79 10.21 4.72
N PHE A 113 8.24 11.40 4.47
CA PHE A 113 8.95 12.64 4.75
C PHE A 113 9.17 12.81 6.25
N SER A 114 10.40 13.14 6.65
CA SER A 114 10.80 13.41 8.04
C SER A 114 10.53 14.85 8.48
N GLY A 115 10.08 15.71 7.57
CA GLY A 115 9.75 17.10 7.86
C GLY A 115 9.90 18.00 6.63
N THR A 116 9.41 19.24 6.77
CA THR A 116 9.44 20.26 5.71
C THR A 116 10.26 21.45 6.15
N LYS A 117 11.10 21.96 5.25
CA LYS A 117 11.93 23.15 5.44
C LYS A 117 11.50 24.23 4.46
N THR A 118 11.16 25.38 5.01
CA THR A 118 11.01 26.63 4.26
C THR A 118 12.14 27.55 4.70
N ASN A 119 12.84 28.17 3.76
CA ASN A 119 13.98 29.04 4.11
C ASN A 119 13.50 30.39 4.65
N MET A 120 13.04 30.39 5.91
CA MET A 120 12.41 31.55 6.57
C MET A 120 13.34 32.77 6.67
N LEU A 121 14.66 32.56 6.68
CA LEU A 121 15.62 33.65 6.72
C LEU A 121 15.68 34.40 5.38
N ALA A 122 15.63 33.68 4.27
CA ALA A 122 15.56 34.30 2.93
C ALA A 122 14.25 35.10 2.78
N SER A 123 13.11 34.54 3.22
CA SER A 123 11.84 35.28 3.19
C SER A 123 11.86 36.51 4.11
N ALA A 124 12.57 36.48 5.24
CA ALA A 124 12.71 37.63 6.12
C ALA A 124 13.54 38.75 5.47
N PHE A 125 14.65 38.41 4.78
CA PHE A 125 15.49 39.39 4.10
C PHE A 125 14.81 40.07 2.90
N THR A 126 13.94 39.35 2.20
CA THR A 126 13.21 39.89 1.05
C THR A 126 11.83 40.40 1.42
N TYR A 127 11.48 40.51 2.70
CA TYR A 127 10.12 40.84 3.15
C TYR A 127 9.03 39.99 2.47
N GLY A 128 9.35 38.72 2.16
CA GLY A 128 8.45 37.78 1.50
C GLY A 128 8.20 38.00 0.00
N ILE A 129 8.86 38.97 -0.63
CA ILE A 129 8.62 39.30 -2.05
C ILE A 129 9.36 38.39 -3.04
N ALA A 130 10.39 37.67 -2.57
CA ALA A 130 11.16 36.75 -3.40
C ALA A 130 10.75 35.30 -3.17
N ASP A 131 10.83 34.51 -4.25
CA ASP A 131 10.48 33.10 -4.24
C ASP A 131 11.33 32.32 -3.23
N THR A 132 10.67 31.76 -2.23
CA THR A 132 11.30 30.91 -1.23
C THR A 132 10.94 29.45 -1.48
N ASN A 133 11.96 28.61 -1.70
CA ASN A 133 11.75 27.19 -1.96
C ASN A 133 11.23 26.47 -0.72
N ILE A 134 10.20 25.65 -0.92
CA ILE A 134 9.73 24.64 0.04
C ILE A 134 10.47 23.34 -0.25
N LYS A 135 11.06 22.74 0.78
CA LYS A 135 11.81 21.48 0.67
C LYS A 135 11.29 20.43 1.65
N SER A 136 10.86 19.30 1.14
CA SER A 136 10.60 18.11 1.96
C SER A 136 11.91 17.37 2.22
N THR A 137 12.02 16.74 3.39
CA THR A 137 13.23 16.01 3.82
C THR A 137 12.95 14.54 4.04
N LEU A 138 13.92 13.70 3.71
CA LEU A 138 13.93 12.27 4.00
C LEU A 138 15.11 11.96 4.92
N ALA A 139 14.89 11.09 5.91
CA ALA A 139 15.94 10.65 6.81
C ALA A 139 16.99 9.79 6.06
N GLY A 140 18.24 9.89 6.50
CA GLY A 140 19.36 9.17 5.91
C GLY A 140 19.92 9.85 4.66
N SER A 141 21.23 9.72 4.45
CA SER A 141 21.92 10.19 3.24
C SER A 141 21.68 9.29 2.02
N THR A 142 21.16 8.08 2.23
CA THR A 142 21.01 7.05 1.20
C THR A 142 19.69 6.33 1.41
N SER A 143 19.01 5.95 0.31
CA SER A 143 17.81 5.14 0.37
C SER A 143 18.09 3.75 0.90
N ARG A 144 17.04 3.10 1.40
CA ARG A 144 17.08 1.65 1.67
C ARG A 144 16.79 0.82 0.42
N ASN A 145 16.18 1.42 -0.60
CA ASN A 145 15.97 0.77 -1.90
C ASN A 145 17.23 1.00 -2.75
N ILE A 146 18.12 0.00 -2.80
CA ILE A 146 19.38 0.08 -3.53
C ILE A 146 19.26 -0.59 -4.89
N ILE A 147 19.65 0.11 -5.95
CA ILE A 147 19.64 -0.36 -7.33
C ILE A 147 21.08 -0.37 -7.86
N PRO A 148 21.62 -1.53 -8.27
CA PRO A 148 23.03 -1.69 -8.63
C PRO A 148 23.37 -1.30 -10.08
N TYR A 149 22.40 -0.84 -10.86
CA TYR A 149 22.57 -0.48 -12.27
C TYR A 149 21.99 0.92 -12.55
N ASN A 150 22.54 1.58 -13.54
CA ASN A 150 22.22 2.97 -13.88
C ASN A 150 20.99 3.13 -14.80
N LYS A 151 20.45 2.06 -15.38
CA LYS A 151 19.24 2.11 -16.21
C LYS A 151 18.16 1.15 -15.67
N PRO A 152 17.52 1.51 -14.54
CA PRO A 152 16.53 0.64 -13.94
C PRO A 152 15.26 0.50 -14.75
N GLU A 153 14.69 -0.69 -14.68
CA GLU A 153 13.33 -0.97 -15.11
C GLU A 153 12.44 -1.04 -13.88
N PHE A 154 11.36 -0.25 -13.89
CA PHE A 154 10.35 -0.27 -12.85
C PHE A 154 9.05 -0.85 -13.37
N PHE A 155 8.35 -1.57 -12.52
CA PHE A 155 7.05 -2.18 -12.81
C PHE A 155 6.05 -1.60 -11.82
N PHE A 156 5.09 -0.84 -12.34
CA PHE A 156 4.04 -0.19 -11.58
C PHE A 156 2.80 -1.06 -11.71
N TYR A 157 2.32 -1.55 -10.57
CA TYR A 157 1.10 -2.33 -10.49
C TYR A 157 0.05 -1.53 -9.72
N PHE A 158 -1.02 -1.13 -10.40
CA PHE A 158 -2.15 -0.41 -9.83
C PHE A 158 -3.24 -1.38 -9.37
N ALA A 159 -4.04 -0.96 -8.39
CA ALA A 159 -5.13 -1.79 -7.90
C ALA A 159 -6.27 -1.84 -8.92
N GLU A 160 -6.84 -3.03 -9.12
CA GLU A 160 -8.10 -3.19 -9.84
C GLU A 160 -9.22 -2.60 -8.97
N THR A 161 -9.96 -1.63 -9.51
CA THR A 161 -10.94 -0.79 -8.81
C THR A 161 -12.15 -1.55 -8.22
N GLN A 162 -12.19 -2.87 -8.36
CA GLN A 162 -13.29 -3.75 -7.92
C GLN A 162 -13.07 -4.35 -6.52
N ASN A 163 -11.84 -4.35 -6.00
CA ASN A 163 -11.52 -5.06 -4.77
C ASN A 163 -11.53 -4.13 -3.54
N ASN A 164 -12.66 -4.09 -2.85
CA ASN A 164 -12.86 -3.45 -1.54
C ASN A 164 -12.05 -4.09 -0.38
N ALA A 165 -10.98 -4.84 -0.67
CA ALA A 165 -10.20 -5.61 0.31
C ALA A 165 -8.85 -4.97 0.69
N PHE A 166 -8.55 -3.76 0.24
CA PHE A 166 -7.28 -3.10 0.58
C PHE A 166 -7.43 -2.23 1.83
N THR A 167 -7.35 -2.87 3.00
CA THR A 167 -7.25 -2.15 4.28
C THR A 167 -5.84 -1.58 4.41
N ILE A 168 -5.62 -0.34 3.98
CA ILE A 168 -4.30 0.27 3.92
C ILE A 168 -4.22 1.54 4.74
N GLY A 169 -3.24 1.57 5.64
CA GLY A 169 -2.82 2.79 6.34
C GLY A 169 -2.39 3.86 5.33
N ALA A 170 -2.47 5.13 5.76
CA ALA A 170 -2.34 6.35 4.95
C ALA A 170 -1.08 6.50 4.03
N ALA A 171 -0.20 5.51 3.92
CA ALA A 171 1.05 5.56 3.16
C ALA A 171 1.01 4.91 1.76
N ASN A 172 -0.08 4.28 1.32
CA ASN A 172 -0.17 3.66 -0.02
C ASN A 172 -1.44 4.03 -0.81
N TRP A 173 -2.15 5.10 -0.41
CA TRP A 173 -3.41 5.53 -1.05
C TRP A 173 -3.27 5.87 -2.54
N TRP A 174 -2.07 6.28 -2.98
CA TRP A 174 -1.82 6.62 -4.38
C TRP A 174 -2.21 5.50 -5.33
N PHE A 175 -1.87 4.24 -5.03
CA PHE A 175 -2.19 3.10 -5.90
C PHE A 175 -3.69 2.75 -5.97
N MET A 176 -4.53 3.37 -5.14
CA MET A 176 -5.99 3.25 -5.21
C MET A 176 -6.66 4.39 -5.98
N SER A 177 -6.00 5.55 -6.08
CA SER A 177 -6.54 6.75 -6.76
C SER A 177 -5.87 7.04 -8.10
N SER A 178 -4.66 6.53 -8.30
CA SER A 178 -3.88 6.73 -9.51
C SER A 178 -4.10 5.61 -10.50
N THR A 179 -4.26 5.98 -11.76
CA THR A 179 -4.56 5.02 -12.84
C THR A 179 -3.39 4.83 -13.80
N SER A 180 -2.30 5.60 -13.63
CA SER A 180 -1.19 5.62 -14.58
C SER A 180 0.13 6.10 -13.98
N PRO A 181 1.29 5.63 -14.49
CA PRO A 181 2.59 6.19 -14.11
C PRO A 181 2.76 7.68 -14.45
N ASN A 182 1.94 8.25 -15.35
CA ASN A 182 1.95 9.68 -15.66
C ASN A 182 1.65 10.58 -14.44
N GLU A 183 1.03 10.02 -13.41
CA GLU A 183 0.75 10.73 -12.16
C GLU A 183 1.96 10.79 -11.23
N PHE A 184 3.12 10.30 -11.67
CA PHE A 184 4.38 10.33 -10.93
C PHE A 184 5.44 11.14 -11.68
N ALA A 185 6.22 11.90 -10.93
CA ALA A 185 7.42 12.56 -11.41
C ALA A 185 8.65 11.79 -10.91
N LEU A 186 9.57 11.45 -11.81
CA LEU A 186 10.89 10.95 -11.44
C LEU A 186 11.82 12.15 -11.19
N VAL A 187 12.44 12.23 -10.01
CA VAL A 187 13.24 13.39 -9.60
C VAL A 187 14.52 12.95 -8.91
N ARG A 188 15.61 13.70 -9.12
CA ARG A 188 16.86 13.53 -8.36
C ARG A 188 16.77 14.28 -7.02
N LEU A 189 17.10 13.59 -5.94
CA LEU A 189 17.15 14.14 -4.58
C LEU A 189 18.48 14.83 -4.31
N SER A 190 18.44 15.89 -3.50
CA SER A 190 19.65 16.55 -2.99
C SER A 190 20.19 15.81 -1.78
N GLN A 191 21.27 15.06 -1.95
CA GLN A 191 21.94 14.34 -0.87
C GLN A 191 22.66 15.31 0.09
N LYS A 192 22.50 15.11 1.40
CA LYS A 192 23.20 15.81 2.49
C LYS A 192 23.73 14.78 3.49
N ARG A 193 24.54 15.23 4.45
CA ARG A 193 25.25 14.36 5.41
C ARG A 193 24.37 13.28 6.07
N ASN A 194 23.17 13.65 6.54
CA ASN A 194 22.28 12.74 7.30
C ASN A 194 20.84 12.74 6.77
N LYS A 195 20.60 13.34 5.60
CA LYS A 195 19.26 13.50 5.03
C LYS A 195 19.32 13.69 3.53
N ARG A 196 18.19 13.54 2.87
CA ARG A 196 17.98 13.92 1.47
C ARG A 196 16.87 14.96 1.40
N GLU A 197 16.96 15.86 0.43
CA GLU A 197 16.01 16.96 0.27
C GLU A 197 15.36 16.89 -1.13
N LEU A 198 14.05 17.06 -1.18
CA LEU A 198 13.25 17.23 -2.39
C LEU A 198 12.64 18.62 -2.38
N LYS A 199 12.80 19.40 -3.44
CA LYS A 199 12.10 20.67 -3.59
C LYS A 199 10.66 20.39 -4.03
N THR A 200 9.70 20.72 -3.17
CA THR A 200 8.28 20.38 -3.31
C THR A 200 7.38 21.60 -3.46
N GLY A 201 7.97 22.77 -3.71
CA GLY A 201 7.21 23.97 -4.00
C GLY A 201 8.00 25.26 -3.85
N LYS A 202 7.28 26.37 -3.97
CA LYS A 202 7.75 27.74 -3.73
C LYS A 202 6.65 28.53 -3.04
N VAL A 203 7.03 29.51 -2.23
CA VAL A 203 6.10 30.47 -1.64
C VAL A 203 6.56 31.90 -1.93
N ASN A 204 5.61 32.75 -2.29
CA ASN A 204 5.77 34.19 -2.53
C ASN A 204 4.55 34.93 -1.96
N VAL A 205 4.74 36.07 -1.28
CA VAL A 205 3.64 36.84 -0.69
C VAL A 205 2.65 37.38 -1.72
N TYR A 206 3.08 37.62 -2.97
CA TYR A 206 2.22 38.14 -4.03
C TYR A 206 1.60 37.06 -4.92
N ALA A 207 2.34 35.99 -5.19
CA ALA A 207 1.89 34.91 -6.08
C ALA A 207 1.27 33.71 -5.33
N GLY A 208 1.31 33.72 -4.00
CA GLY A 208 0.83 32.62 -3.17
C GLY A 208 1.84 31.47 -3.05
N SER A 209 1.36 30.29 -2.68
CA SER A 209 2.17 29.07 -2.57
C SER A 209 1.89 28.12 -3.72
N GLU A 210 2.95 27.73 -4.43
CA GLU A 210 2.94 26.64 -5.41
C GLU A 210 3.47 25.38 -4.74
N ILE A 211 2.68 24.29 -4.79
CA ILE A 211 3.06 22.97 -4.26
C ILE A 211 3.16 22.02 -5.44
N GLY A 212 4.30 21.32 -5.56
CA GLY A 212 4.57 20.41 -6.67
C GLY A 212 6.05 20.33 -7.01
N ILE A 213 6.34 19.51 -8.02
CA ILE A 213 7.70 19.39 -8.58
C ILE A 213 7.81 20.34 -9.78
N ASP A 214 8.90 21.11 -9.80
CA ASP A 214 9.24 21.94 -10.96
C ASP A 214 9.54 21.03 -12.16
N SER A 215 8.81 21.19 -13.27
CA SER A 215 8.95 20.35 -14.47
C SER A 215 10.37 20.37 -15.06
N LYS A 216 11.18 21.39 -14.76
CA LYS A 216 12.59 21.41 -15.18
C LYS A 216 13.49 20.47 -14.36
N SER A 217 12.98 20.02 -13.21
CA SER A 217 13.68 19.12 -12.29
C SER A 217 13.25 17.66 -12.47
N THR A 218 12.27 17.39 -13.33
CA THR A 218 11.82 16.03 -13.63
C THR A 218 12.74 15.37 -14.64
N ILE A 219 12.92 14.07 -14.47
CA ILE A 219 13.67 13.21 -15.38
C ILE A 219 12.66 12.49 -16.25
N GLU A 220 12.85 12.58 -17.57
CA GLU A 220 11.99 11.91 -18.54
C GLU A 220 12.13 10.38 -18.47
N PHE A 221 11.01 9.71 -18.65
CA PHE A 221 10.94 8.25 -18.70
C PHE A 221 9.89 7.79 -19.70
N ASN A 222 10.13 6.60 -20.27
CA ASN A 222 9.20 5.92 -21.15
C ASN A 222 8.26 5.02 -20.33
N ILE A 223 7.00 4.96 -20.76
CA ILE A 223 5.97 4.07 -20.22
C ILE A 223 5.61 3.05 -21.30
N ILE A 224 5.73 1.77 -20.97
CA ILE A 224 5.27 0.64 -21.78
C ILE A 224 4.13 -0.02 -21.02
N GLN A 225 2.91 0.08 -21.56
CA GLN A 225 1.77 -0.62 -20.99
C GLN A 225 1.91 -2.13 -21.26
N ILE A 226 1.83 -2.93 -20.21
CA ILE A 226 1.84 -4.40 -20.30
C ILE A 226 0.40 -4.92 -20.36
N ASP A 227 -0.44 -4.41 -19.46
CA ASP A 227 -1.89 -4.67 -19.41
C ASP A 227 -2.62 -3.44 -18.82
N GLU A 228 -3.90 -3.56 -18.47
CA GLU A 228 -4.73 -2.44 -17.98
C GLU A 228 -4.21 -1.80 -16.68
N HIS A 229 -3.53 -2.58 -15.82
CA HIS A 229 -3.11 -2.15 -14.49
C HIS A 229 -1.59 -2.26 -14.26
N THR A 230 -0.86 -2.83 -15.22
CA THR A 230 0.58 -3.04 -15.14
C THR A 230 1.32 -2.24 -16.21
N PHE A 231 2.30 -1.47 -15.77
CA PHE A 231 3.13 -0.64 -16.63
C PHE A 231 4.61 -0.83 -16.33
N LYS A 232 5.43 -0.92 -17.38
CA LYS A 232 6.87 -0.84 -17.29
C LYS A 232 7.32 0.60 -17.50
N VAL A 233 8.12 1.12 -16.57
CA VAL A 233 8.64 2.49 -16.56
C VAL A 233 10.16 2.44 -16.64
N ILE A 234 10.74 3.15 -17.61
CA ILE A 234 12.19 3.10 -17.88
C ILE A 234 12.70 4.54 -18.07
N PRO A 235 13.69 5.01 -17.30
CA PRO A 235 14.32 6.30 -17.56
C PRO A 235 14.89 6.36 -18.99
N ASP A 236 14.68 7.49 -19.67
CA ASP A 236 15.10 7.65 -21.07
C ASP A 236 16.61 7.53 -21.19
N GLN A 237 17.30 8.17 -20.25
CA GLN A 237 18.76 8.19 -20.15
C GLN A 237 19.22 7.41 -18.91
N PRO A 238 20.39 6.75 -18.94
CA PRO A 238 21.01 6.19 -17.75
C PRO A 238 21.16 7.24 -16.65
N LEU A 239 20.71 6.89 -15.45
CA LEU A 239 20.78 7.70 -14.25
C LEU A 239 22.22 7.65 -13.68
N PRO A 240 22.90 8.79 -13.52
CA PRO A 240 24.17 8.82 -12.79
C PRO A 240 24.00 8.29 -11.35
N PRO A 241 25.11 7.90 -10.68
CA PRO A 241 25.04 7.55 -9.27
C PRO A 241 24.42 8.67 -8.42
N GLY A 242 23.55 8.30 -7.50
CA GLY A 242 22.87 9.25 -6.62
C GLY A 242 21.51 8.79 -6.12
N GLU A 243 20.79 9.74 -5.54
CA GLU A 243 19.50 9.53 -4.88
C GLU A 243 18.36 10.04 -5.76
N TYR A 244 17.31 9.24 -5.91
CA TYR A 244 16.18 9.51 -6.79
C TYR A 244 14.87 9.15 -6.09
N CYS A 245 13.75 9.66 -6.59
CA CYS A 245 12.45 9.18 -6.17
C CYS A 245 11.38 9.35 -7.25
N PHE A 246 10.37 8.48 -7.21
CA PHE A 246 9.07 8.79 -7.80
C PHE A 246 8.21 9.55 -6.78
N PHE A 247 7.82 10.77 -7.15
CA PHE A 247 6.92 11.63 -6.38
C PHE A 247 5.56 11.68 -7.06
N TYR A 248 4.50 11.31 -6.34
CA TYR A 248 3.14 11.41 -6.86
C TYR A 248 2.69 12.88 -6.98
N GLN A 249 2.24 13.26 -8.17
CA GLN A 249 1.76 14.60 -8.53
C GLN A 249 0.32 14.61 -9.04
N GLY A 250 -0.38 13.46 -9.01
CA GLY A 250 -1.80 13.38 -9.37
C GLY A 250 -2.70 14.14 -8.38
N THR A 251 -3.99 14.21 -8.72
CA THR A 251 -4.97 14.92 -7.88
C THR A 251 -5.10 14.24 -6.52
N ILE A 252 -4.89 15.01 -5.46
CA ILE A 252 -5.10 14.57 -4.08
C ILE A 252 -6.57 14.85 -3.72
N PRO A 253 -7.40 13.84 -3.36
CA PRO A 253 -8.81 14.07 -3.05
C PRO A 253 -8.99 14.91 -1.77
N HIS A 254 -9.38 16.19 -1.92
CA HIS A 254 -9.90 17.14 -0.91
C HIS A 254 -9.12 17.34 0.42
N ALA A 255 -9.39 18.48 1.07
CA ALA A 255 -8.57 19.12 2.10
C ALA A 255 -8.23 18.23 3.31
N GLY A 256 -6.98 17.75 3.38
CA GLY A 256 -6.42 17.04 4.53
C GLY A 256 -5.30 16.07 4.18
N PHE A 257 -5.29 15.55 2.94
CA PHE A 257 -4.20 14.71 2.46
C PHE A 257 -3.10 15.59 1.86
N VAL A 258 -1.87 15.35 2.31
CA VAL A 258 -0.65 15.91 1.70
C VAL A 258 0.18 14.74 1.20
N ASN A 259 1.05 14.97 0.22
CA ASN A 259 1.95 13.91 -0.19
C ASN A 259 2.95 13.62 0.95
N GLN A 260 2.77 12.52 1.68
CA GLN A 260 3.52 12.21 2.91
C GLN A 260 4.72 11.28 2.67
N SER A 261 4.86 10.68 1.49
CA SER A 261 5.95 9.76 1.20
C SER A 261 6.29 9.71 -0.28
N VAL A 262 7.48 9.20 -0.58
CA VAL A 262 7.94 8.97 -1.95
C VAL A 262 8.49 7.56 -2.09
N PHE A 263 8.54 7.06 -3.31
CA PHE A 263 9.29 5.85 -3.63
C PHE A 263 10.72 6.24 -3.98
N ASP A 264 11.56 6.40 -2.96
CA ASP A 264 12.97 6.76 -3.13
C ASP A 264 13.84 5.55 -3.43
N PHE A 265 14.94 5.75 -4.16
CA PHE A 265 15.93 4.72 -4.41
C PHE A 265 17.31 5.34 -4.66
N SER A 266 18.34 4.52 -4.48
CA SER A 266 19.74 4.90 -4.70
C SER A 266 20.30 4.11 -5.88
N ILE A 267 20.85 4.84 -6.85
CA ILE A 267 21.67 4.27 -7.92
C ILE A 267 23.11 4.25 -7.43
N GLN A 268 23.67 3.06 -7.30
CA GLN A 268 25.07 2.89 -6.89
C GLN A 268 26.03 3.20 -8.05
N PRO A 269 27.28 3.62 -7.77
CA PRO A 269 28.35 3.56 -8.75
C PRO A 269 28.47 2.13 -9.27
N ASN A 270 28.69 1.97 -10.58
CA ASN A 270 29.13 0.67 -11.10
C ASN A 270 30.47 0.35 -10.41
N GLU A 271 30.54 -0.76 -9.70
CA GLU A 271 31.81 -1.34 -9.23
C GLU A 271 32.67 -1.79 -10.43
#